data_AF-A0A948AJJ5-F1
#
_entry.id   AF-A0A948AJJ5-F1
#
_cell.length_a   1.000
_cell.length_b   1.000
_cell.length_c   1.000
_cell.angle_alpha   90.00
_cell.angle_beta   90.00
_cell.angle_gamma   90.00
#
_symmetry.space_group_name_H-M   'P 1'
#
loop_
_entity.id
_entity.type
_entity.pdbx_description
1 polymer ?
#
loop_
_entity_poly.entity_id
_entity_poly.type
_entity_poly.pdbx_seq_one_letter_code
_entity_poly.pdbx_strand_id
1 'polypeptide(L)'
;MSRLVKPHGGGELKPLLLEGAAREAELARAQNLPKVKMSSRETGDLIMMGIGGFTPLEGFMTHADWAGVCDGYKMANGLFWPIPVTLSCDTATAGTLGLGQDIALVSCDSDEIMGTMKVTEIYGIDKGHECMMVYKTTDIAHPGVKMVMDQGAVNLAGPVKVLSTGTFKEEYGDQFMTPAETRAAFEKAGWAKIAAFQTRNPMHRSHEYLAKIAIETMDGVLIHSLLGALKPGDIPAEVRSEAISTLVDNYFAPNTVIQAGYHLDMRYAGPREALLHALFRQNYGCSHLIVGRDHAGVGDYYGPFDAQKIFDEIPAGSLETTNMNIDWTFWCNKCGGMASQRTCPHGKDDRILLSGTKVRSMLSEGQDLPVEFSRPEVAKVLQKYYASLTAEQNVKIELKGHSAA
;
A
#
# COMPACT_ATOMS: atom_id res chain seq x y z
N MET A 1 -1.84 25.67 -15.14
CA MET A 1 -1.78 25.14 -13.76
C MET A 1 -2.30 23.71 -13.78
N SER A 2 -1.71 22.82 -12.99
CA SER A 2 -2.17 21.43 -12.88
C SER A 2 -3.65 21.36 -12.47
N ARG A 3 -4.38 20.37 -12.99
CA ARG A 3 -5.79 20.09 -12.61
C ARG A 3 -5.91 18.93 -11.61
N LEU A 4 -4.77 18.37 -11.19
CA LEU A 4 -4.72 17.27 -10.21
C LEU A 4 -5.00 17.80 -8.80
N VAL A 5 -5.44 16.90 -7.91
CA VAL A 5 -5.53 17.19 -6.47
C VAL A 5 -4.18 17.64 -5.93
N LYS A 6 -4.19 18.56 -4.97
CA LYS A 6 -2.96 19.01 -4.34
C LYS A 6 -2.38 17.90 -3.47
N PRO A 7 -1.04 17.81 -3.35
CA PRO A 7 -0.41 17.00 -2.32
C PRO A 7 -1.03 17.25 -0.94
N HIS A 8 -0.99 16.23 -0.09
CA HIS A 8 -1.50 16.33 1.27
C HIS A 8 -0.82 17.49 2.03
N GLY A 9 -1.61 18.27 2.76
CA GLY A 9 -1.17 19.55 3.35
C GLY A 9 -1.23 20.76 2.40
N GLY A 10 -1.61 20.58 1.14
CA GLY A 10 -1.94 21.66 0.19
C GLY A 10 -0.75 22.39 -0.44
N GLY A 11 0.48 21.98 -0.14
CA GLY A 11 1.72 22.51 -0.70
C GLY A 11 2.21 21.75 -1.94
N GLU A 12 3.51 21.86 -2.23
CA GLU A 12 4.18 21.06 -3.25
C GLU A 12 4.54 19.66 -2.72
N LEU A 13 4.85 18.73 -3.63
CA LEU A 13 5.43 17.44 -3.24
C LEU A 13 6.76 17.67 -2.52
N LYS A 14 7.00 16.86 -1.49
CA LYS A 14 8.20 16.95 -0.67
C LYS A 14 8.97 15.63 -0.64
N PRO A 15 9.61 15.23 -1.75
CA PRO A 15 10.51 14.09 -1.74
C PRO A 15 11.73 14.41 -0.86
N LEU A 16 12.11 13.46 -0.01
CA LEU A 16 13.30 13.55 0.85
C LEU A 16 14.51 12.79 0.30
N LEU A 17 14.38 12.17 -0.88
CA LEU A 17 15.46 11.50 -1.58
C LEU A 17 16.46 12.52 -2.11
N LEU A 18 17.71 12.39 -1.68
CA LEU A 18 18.82 13.16 -2.20
C LEU A 18 19.30 12.57 -3.52
N GLU A 19 19.75 13.44 -4.42
CA GLU A 19 20.29 13.08 -5.72
C GLU A 19 21.67 13.72 -5.97
N GLY A 20 22.41 13.17 -6.93
CA GLY A 20 23.70 13.70 -7.38
C GLY A 20 24.73 13.90 -6.26
N ALA A 21 25.46 15.02 -6.33
CA ALA A 21 26.53 15.33 -5.39
C ALA A 21 26.07 15.44 -3.91
N ALA A 22 24.83 15.89 -3.67
CA ALA A 22 24.29 15.98 -2.31
C ALA A 22 24.11 14.59 -1.69
N ARG A 23 23.62 13.62 -2.47
CA ARG A 23 23.51 12.22 -2.07
C ARG A 23 24.88 11.61 -1.79
N GLU A 24 25.83 11.78 -2.70
CA GLU A 24 27.18 11.21 -2.57
C GLU A 24 27.90 11.73 -1.31
N ALA A 25 27.83 13.04 -1.06
CA ALA A 25 28.42 13.64 0.13
C ALA A 25 27.76 13.15 1.42
N GLU A 26 26.43 13.05 1.44
CA GLU A 26 25.68 12.59 2.61
C GLU A 26 25.89 11.09 2.88
N LEU A 27 26.01 10.26 1.83
CA LEU A 27 26.35 8.84 1.95
C LEU A 27 27.76 8.63 2.50
N ALA A 28 28.74 9.40 2.03
CA ALA A 28 30.11 9.35 2.56
C ALA A 28 30.16 9.75 4.05
N ARG A 29 29.36 10.75 4.44
CA ARG A 29 29.20 11.15 5.85
C ARG A 29 28.55 10.03 6.66
N ALA A 30 27.49 9.40 6.14
CA ALA A 30 26.71 8.38 6.81
C ALA A 30 27.53 7.14 7.21
N GLN A 31 28.59 6.81 6.45
CA GLN A 31 29.49 5.68 6.77
C GLN A 31 30.13 5.79 8.17
N ASN A 32 30.32 7.01 8.67
CA ASN A 32 30.96 7.29 9.95
C ASN A 32 29.99 7.60 11.09
N LEU A 33 28.67 7.60 10.83
CA LEU A 33 27.66 7.85 11.85
C LEU A 33 27.34 6.57 12.64
N PRO A 34 26.85 6.70 13.89
CA PRO A 34 26.20 5.58 14.56
C PRO A 34 25.07 5.01 13.71
N LYS A 35 25.03 3.69 13.59
CA LYS A 35 24.08 2.98 12.73
C LYS A 35 22.89 2.49 13.55
N VAL A 36 21.69 2.85 13.12
CA VAL A 36 20.44 2.31 13.66
C VAL A 36 19.81 1.43 12.61
N LYS A 37 19.47 0.20 13.01
CA LYS A 37 18.79 -0.77 12.15
C LYS A 37 17.30 -0.46 12.08
N MET A 38 16.78 -0.45 10.87
CA MET A 38 15.36 -0.31 10.57
C MET A 38 14.78 -1.66 10.20
N SER A 39 13.59 -1.94 10.70
CA SER A 39 12.73 -3.02 10.20
C SER A 39 12.33 -2.79 8.73
N SER A 40 11.81 -3.84 8.08
CA SER A 40 11.22 -3.74 6.72
C SER A 40 10.16 -2.63 6.65
N ARG A 41 9.27 -2.54 7.64
CA ARG A 41 8.23 -1.49 7.71
C ARG A 41 8.84 -0.08 7.75
N GLU A 42 9.81 0.14 8.62
CA GLU A 42 10.48 1.45 8.77
C GLU A 42 11.27 1.83 7.52
N THR A 43 11.88 0.83 6.87
CA THR A 43 12.56 1.00 5.57
C THR A 43 11.55 1.43 4.50
N GLY A 44 10.37 0.80 4.46
CA GLY A 44 9.31 1.16 3.54
C GLY A 44 8.76 2.57 3.78
N ASP A 45 8.61 2.96 5.04
CA ASP A 45 8.22 4.32 5.39
C ASP A 45 9.26 5.36 4.99
N LEU A 46 10.55 5.06 5.18
CA LEU A 46 11.64 5.91 4.74
C LEU A 46 11.63 6.08 3.22
N ILE A 47 11.42 5.00 2.46
CA ILE A 47 11.32 5.07 0.99
C ILE A 47 10.11 5.91 0.58
N MET A 48 8.95 5.73 1.23
CA MET A 48 7.76 6.53 0.94
C MET A 48 7.96 8.03 1.25
N MET A 49 8.71 8.37 2.29
CA MET A 49 9.15 9.76 2.53
C MET A 49 10.14 10.22 1.44
N GLY A 50 11.09 9.37 1.06
CA GLY A 50 12.09 9.64 0.03
C GLY A 50 11.48 10.03 -1.31
N ILE A 51 10.54 9.23 -1.80
CA ILE A 51 9.86 9.49 -3.08
C ILE A 51 8.75 10.55 -2.98
N GLY A 52 8.44 11.04 -1.78
CA GLY A 52 7.37 12.02 -1.53
C GLY A 52 5.96 11.42 -1.44
N GLY A 53 5.82 10.09 -1.37
CA GLY A 53 4.55 9.40 -1.16
C GLY A 53 3.94 9.75 0.20
N PHE A 54 4.77 10.03 1.20
CA PHE A 54 4.37 10.50 2.53
C PHE A 54 4.49 12.02 2.72
N THR A 55 4.47 12.80 1.63
CA THR A 55 4.33 14.26 1.74
C THR A 55 3.15 14.61 2.68
N PRO A 56 3.32 15.52 3.66
CA PRO A 56 4.46 16.42 3.88
C PRO A 56 5.42 15.99 5.00
N LEU A 57 5.43 14.72 5.42
CA LEU A 57 6.35 14.26 6.47
C LEU A 57 7.80 14.61 6.15
N GLU A 58 8.51 15.09 7.15
CA GLU A 58 9.95 15.42 7.08
C GLU A 58 10.83 14.33 7.69
N GLY A 59 10.22 13.33 8.34
CA GLY A 59 10.91 12.27 9.07
C GLY A 59 9.97 11.53 10.01
N PHE A 60 10.55 10.80 10.95
CA PHE A 60 9.80 9.97 11.88
C PHE A 60 9.18 10.80 13.01
N MET A 61 7.96 10.41 13.39
CA MET A 61 7.06 11.19 14.26
C MET A 61 7.60 11.39 15.68
N THR A 62 7.38 12.60 16.20
CA THR A 62 7.55 12.95 17.62
C THR A 62 6.55 12.21 18.51
N HIS A 63 6.74 12.22 19.83
CA HIS A 63 5.73 11.66 20.73
C HIS A 63 4.38 12.38 20.58
N ALA A 64 4.40 13.71 20.39
CA ALA A 64 3.20 14.50 20.22
C ALA A 64 2.45 14.14 18.92
N ASP A 65 3.18 13.94 17.82
CA ASP A 65 2.58 13.46 16.57
C ASP A 65 2.01 12.05 16.73
N TRP A 66 2.77 11.12 17.32
CA TRP A 66 2.31 9.75 17.59
C TRP A 66 1.01 9.72 18.39
N ALA A 67 0.97 10.41 19.52
CA ALA A 67 -0.21 10.45 20.39
C ALA A 67 -1.42 11.06 19.69
N GLY A 68 -1.23 12.19 19.00
CA GLY A 68 -2.31 12.84 18.27
C GLY A 68 -2.84 12.01 17.10
N VAL A 69 -1.99 11.24 16.42
CA VAL A 69 -2.39 10.34 15.33
C VAL A 69 -3.15 9.12 15.85
N CYS A 70 -2.71 8.55 16.98
CA CYS A 70 -3.44 7.49 17.66
C CYS A 70 -4.85 7.95 18.05
N ASP A 71 -4.95 9.10 18.71
CA ASP A 71 -6.21 9.52 19.37
C ASP A 71 -7.17 10.26 18.46
N GLY A 72 -6.65 11.09 17.56
CA GLY A 72 -7.45 12.09 16.84
C GLY A 72 -7.19 12.18 15.35
N TYR A 73 -6.39 11.26 14.78
CA TYR A 73 -5.94 11.30 13.39
C TYR A 73 -5.20 12.60 13.02
N LYS A 74 -4.49 13.22 13.96
CA LYS A 74 -3.83 14.52 13.72
C LYS A 74 -2.43 14.56 14.29
N MET A 75 -1.50 15.08 13.52
CA MET A 75 -0.17 15.43 14.00
C MET A 75 -0.22 16.65 14.94
N ALA A 76 0.88 16.94 15.62
CA ALA A 76 0.99 18.04 16.58
C ALA A 76 0.72 19.42 15.93
N ASN A 77 0.99 19.56 14.62
CA ASN A 77 0.68 20.75 13.84
C ASN A 77 -0.80 20.84 13.39
N GLY A 78 -1.63 19.87 13.77
CA GLY A 78 -3.05 19.79 13.44
C GLY A 78 -3.37 19.14 12.09
N LEU A 79 -2.36 18.81 11.27
CA LEU A 79 -2.58 18.16 9.98
C LEU A 79 -3.06 16.71 10.18
N PHE A 80 -4.04 16.32 9.38
CA PHE A 80 -4.57 14.96 9.42
C PHE A 80 -3.50 13.91 9.07
N TRP A 81 -3.43 12.82 9.83
CA TRP A 81 -2.65 11.65 9.50
C TRP A 81 -3.24 10.39 10.16
N PRO A 82 -3.43 9.27 9.43
CA PRO A 82 -4.25 8.18 9.93
C PRO A 82 -3.52 7.07 10.71
N ILE A 83 -2.23 6.85 10.46
CA ILE A 83 -1.43 5.77 11.07
C ILE A 83 -0.05 6.30 11.46
N PRO A 84 0.44 6.08 12.69
CA PRO A 84 1.76 6.57 13.10
C PRO A 84 2.91 6.05 12.22
N VAL A 85 3.87 6.93 11.94
CA VAL A 85 5.10 6.61 11.19
C VAL A 85 6.29 6.82 12.14
N THR A 86 6.70 5.73 12.78
CA THR A 86 7.69 5.74 13.87
C THR A 86 8.91 4.88 13.53
N LEU A 87 10.07 5.28 14.05
CA LEU A 87 11.31 4.50 14.04
C LEU A 87 11.61 4.04 15.46
N SER A 88 11.77 2.73 15.66
CA SER A 88 12.01 2.13 16.96
C SER A 88 13.41 1.50 17.08
N CYS A 89 13.96 1.46 18.28
CA CYS A 89 15.16 0.72 18.62
C CYS A 89 15.09 0.14 20.05
N ASP A 90 16.01 -0.75 20.38
CA ASP A 90 16.13 -1.26 21.75
C ASP A 90 16.71 -0.18 22.70
N THR A 91 16.54 -0.40 24.01
CA THR A 91 16.99 0.54 25.06
C THR A 91 18.50 0.70 25.11
N ALA A 92 19.28 -0.33 24.77
CA ALA A 92 20.74 -0.25 24.78
C ALA A 92 21.23 0.65 23.64
N THR A 93 20.68 0.48 22.44
CA THR A 93 20.92 1.37 21.30
C THR A 93 20.52 2.80 21.65
N ALA A 94 19.30 3.02 22.17
CA ALA A 94 18.84 4.35 22.56
C ALA A 94 19.74 5.03 23.60
N GLY A 95 20.27 4.26 24.57
CA GLY A 95 21.17 4.77 25.61
C GLY A 95 22.54 5.27 25.10
N THR A 96 22.91 4.93 23.87
CA THR A 96 24.14 5.44 23.22
C THR A 96 23.92 6.71 22.40
N LEU A 97 22.66 7.11 22.20
CA LEU A 97 22.28 8.23 21.33
C LEU A 97 21.97 9.48 22.15
N GLY A 98 22.35 10.64 21.61
CA GLY A 98 22.07 11.95 22.18
C GLY A 98 21.10 12.77 21.33
N LEU A 99 20.38 13.70 21.96
CA LEU A 99 19.56 14.67 21.25
C LEU A 99 20.42 15.57 20.36
N GLY A 100 19.94 15.85 19.15
CA GLY A 100 20.64 16.62 18.11
C GLY A 100 21.67 15.81 17.32
N GLN A 101 21.95 14.57 17.70
CA GLN A 101 22.91 13.70 17.03
C GLN A 101 22.37 13.22 15.67
N ASP A 102 23.27 13.11 14.69
CA ASP A 102 22.93 12.46 13.42
C ASP A 102 23.27 10.97 13.46
N ILE A 103 22.38 10.15 12.94
CA ILE A 103 22.52 8.70 12.80
C ILE A 103 22.38 8.27 11.34
N ALA A 104 23.00 7.14 11.00
CA ALA A 104 22.75 6.44 9.75
C ALA A 104 21.63 5.42 9.95
N LEU A 105 20.66 5.43 9.04
CA LEU A 105 19.54 4.50 9.00
C LEU A 105 19.89 3.35 8.05
N VAL A 106 19.86 2.13 8.56
CA VAL A 106 20.35 0.94 7.85
C VAL A 106 19.26 -0.11 7.77
N SER A 107 19.01 -0.66 6.58
CA SER A 107 18.04 -1.75 6.42
C SER A 107 18.50 -3.01 7.18
N CYS A 108 17.56 -3.68 7.84
CA CYS A 108 17.81 -5.00 8.44
C CYS A 108 17.95 -6.11 7.39
N ASP A 109 17.40 -5.92 6.19
CA ASP A 109 17.32 -6.96 5.17
C ASP A 109 18.55 -6.97 4.26
N SER A 110 19.09 -5.79 3.94
CA SER A 110 20.21 -5.63 2.98
C SER A 110 21.51 -5.10 3.58
N ASP A 111 21.51 -4.72 4.87
CA ASP A 111 22.60 -3.98 5.52
C ASP A 111 22.97 -2.64 4.83
N GLU A 112 22.17 -2.17 3.88
CA GLU A 112 22.39 -0.93 3.14
C GLU A 112 22.06 0.31 3.98
N ILE A 113 22.87 1.37 3.83
CA ILE A 113 22.56 2.70 4.38
C ILE A 113 21.47 3.33 3.51
N MET A 114 20.26 3.42 4.05
CA MET A 114 19.08 3.92 3.35
C MET A 114 18.89 5.44 3.52
N GLY A 115 19.43 6.02 4.58
CA GLY A 115 19.28 7.45 4.87
C GLY A 115 20.06 7.88 6.11
N THR A 116 19.93 9.15 6.45
CA THR A 116 20.39 9.71 7.73
C THR A 116 19.25 10.42 8.43
N MET A 117 19.32 10.51 9.76
CA MET A 117 18.32 11.18 10.58
C MET A 117 19.01 12.02 11.66
N LYS A 118 18.49 13.22 11.93
CA LYS A 118 18.84 13.98 13.13
C LYS A 118 17.88 13.62 14.24
N VAL A 119 18.36 13.02 15.32
CA VAL A 119 17.54 12.64 16.47
C VAL A 119 17.11 13.90 17.22
N THR A 120 15.81 14.22 17.24
CA THR A 120 15.27 15.37 17.98
C THR A 120 14.52 14.96 19.24
N GLU A 121 14.08 13.71 19.31
CA GLU A 121 13.38 13.16 20.47
C GLU A 121 13.68 11.66 20.61
N ILE A 122 13.72 11.18 21.86
CA ILE A 122 13.86 9.77 22.22
C ILE A 122 12.79 9.49 23.27
N TYR A 123 11.82 8.62 22.96
CA TYR A 123 10.62 8.44 23.78
C TYR A 123 10.10 7.00 23.77
N GLY A 124 9.34 6.61 24.80
CA GLY A 124 8.62 5.33 24.82
C GLY A 124 7.17 5.51 24.36
N ILE A 125 6.54 4.44 23.88
CA ILE A 125 5.12 4.43 23.49
C ILE A 125 4.32 3.39 24.27
N ASP A 126 3.03 3.67 24.45
CA ASP A 126 2.06 2.64 24.84
C ASP A 126 1.64 1.86 23.58
N LYS A 127 2.31 0.72 23.37
CA LYS A 127 2.03 -0.18 22.25
C LYS A 127 0.61 -0.73 22.28
N GLY A 128 0.05 -0.99 23.46
CA GLY A 128 -1.32 -1.49 23.61
C GLY A 128 -2.34 -0.44 23.18
N HIS A 129 -2.09 0.82 23.56
CA HIS A 129 -2.89 1.96 23.13
C HIS A 129 -2.84 2.16 21.60
N GLU A 130 -1.64 2.20 21.00
CA GLU A 130 -1.51 2.29 19.54
C GLU A 130 -2.27 1.13 18.85
N CYS A 131 -2.11 -0.09 19.36
CA CYS A 131 -2.78 -1.27 18.81
C CYS A 131 -4.30 -1.13 18.83
N MET A 132 -4.87 -0.80 19.99
CA MET A 132 -6.31 -0.63 20.15
C MET A 132 -6.84 0.53 19.28
N MET A 133 -6.14 1.65 19.23
CA MET A 133 -6.61 2.84 18.50
C MET A 133 -6.51 2.68 16.99
N VAL A 134 -5.45 2.07 16.49
CA VAL A 134 -5.17 1.94 15.05
C VAL A 134 -5.84 0.70 14.45
N TYR A 135 -5.80 -0.45 15.16
CA TYR A 135 -6.23 -1.75 14.63
C TYR A 135 -7.52 -2.28 15.28
N LYS A 136 -8.11 -1.54 16.23
CA LYS A 136 -9.33 -1.93 16.97
C LYS A 136 -9.19 -3.21 17.79
N THR A 137 -7.96 -3.67 18.00
CA THR A 137 -7.65 -4.87 18.76
C THR A 137 -6.22 -4.83 19.28
N THR A 138 -5.95 -5.57 20.36
CA THR A 138 -4.60 -5.86 20.86
C THR A 138 -4.21 -7.33 20.65
N ASP A 139 -4.97 -8.05 19.84
CA ASP A 139 -4.70 -9.45 19.52
C ASP A 139 -3.45 -9.58 18.63
N ILE A 140 -2.43 -10.28 19.13
CA ILE A 140 -1.15 -10.48 18.44
C ILE A 140 -1.28 -11.35 17.17
N ALA A 141 -2.41 -12.04 16.97
CA ALA A 141 -2.68 -12.72 15.71
C ALA A 141 -2.96 -11.73 14.56
N HIS A 142 -3.36 -10.49 14.87
CA HIS A 142 -3.49 -9.44 13.86
C HIS A 142 -2.07 -9.02 13.39
N PRO A 143 -1.74 -9.07 12.08
CA PRO A 143 -0.40 -8.76 11.58
C PRO A 143 0.14 -7.39 11.99
N GLY A 144 -0.68 -6.35 11.88
CA GLY A 144 -0.31 -5.00 12.32
C GLY A 144 -0.06 -4.86 13.82
N VAL A 145 -0.87 -5.51 14.67
CA VAL A 145 -0.62 -5.56 16.13
C VAL A 145 0.70 -6.25 16.41
N LYS A 146 0.96 -7.39 15.76
CA LYS A 146 2.25 -8.07 15.87
C LYS A 146 3.42 -7.16 15.51
N MET A 147 3.31 -6.42 14.40
CA MET A 147 4.35 -5.47 13.99
C MET A 147 4.62 -4.41 15.08
N VAL A 148 3.59 -3.87 15.72
CA VAL A 148 3.75 -2.88 16.81
C VAL A 148 4.34 -3.52 18.06
N MET A 149 3.87 -4.71 18.44
CA MET A 149 4.38 -5.43 19.61
C MET A 149 5.85 -5.80 19.45
N ASP A 150 6.28 -6.18 18.25
CA ASP A 150 7.66 -6.55 17.93
C ASP A 150 8.64 -5.36 17.83
N GLN A 151 8.16 -4.10 17.80
CA GLN A 151 9.02 -2.91 17.74
C GLN A 151 10.01 -2.86 18.92
N GLY A 152 11.07 -2.05 18.77
CA GLY A 152 11.91 -1.65 19.88
C GLY A 152 11.11 -1.00 21.03
N ALA A 153 11.72 -0.91 22.21
CA ALA A 153 11.07 -0.29 23.38
C ALA A 153 11.04 1.25 23.31
N VAL A 154 11.89 1.83 22.47
CA VAL A 154 12.11 3.28 22.39
C VAL A 154 11.98 3.73 20.93
N ASN A 155 11.22 4.80 20.70
CA ASN A 155 11.13 5.48 19.42
C ASN A 155 12.13 6.64 19.34
N LEU A 156 12.64 6.86 18.14
CA LEU A 156 13.50 7.97 17.75
C LEU A 156 12.73 8.85 16.77
N ALA A 157 12.60 10.14 17.07
CA ALA A 157 11.99 11.12 16.18
C ALA A 157 13.03 12.01 15.53
N GLY A 158 12.67 12.56 14.37
CA GLY A 158 13.36 13.68 13.78
C GLY A 158 13.43 13.63 12.26
N PRO A 159 13.93 14.70 11.64
CA PRO A 159 13.97 14.84 10.20
C PRO A 159 14.97 13.88 9.56
N VAL A 160 14.63 13.38 8.38
CA VAL A 160 15.42 12.41 7.61
C VAL A 160 15.93 13.00 6.30
N LYS A 161 17.03 12.46 5.82
CA LYS A 161 17.50 12.56 4.44
C LYS A 161 17.54 11.15 3.88
N VAL A 162 16.89 10.91 2.75
CA VAL A 162 16.84 9.58 2.14
C VAL A 162 17.94 9.48 1.09
N LEU A 163 18.67 8.36 1.09
CA LEU A 163 19.83 8.12 0.24
C LEU A 163 19.62 6.98 -0.74
N SER A 164 18.65 6.10 -0.47
CA SER A 164 18.39 4.95 -1.31
C SER A 164 16.90 4.64 -1.35
N THR A 165 16.44 4.14 -2.50
CA THR A 165 15.16 3.47 -2.64
C THR A 165 15.30 1.96 -2.52
N GLY A 166 16.46 1.44 -2.09
CA GLY A 166 16.78 0.02 -2.16
C GLY A 166 16.93 -0.43 -3.60
N THR A 167 16.62 -1.70 -3.88
CA THR A 167 16.70 -2.31 -5.22
C THR A 167 15.44 -2.09 -6.07
N PHE A 168 14.46 -1.33 -5.58
CA PHE A 168 13.13 -1.27 -6.21
C PHE A 168 13.14 -0.68 -7.62
N LYS A 169 13.93 0.36 -7.88
CA LYS A 169 13.99 0.95 -9.22
C LYS A 169 14.69 0.00 -10.19
N GLU A 170 15.71 -0.70 -9.73
CA GLU A 170 16.48 -1.68 -10.49
C GLU A 170 15.66 -2.93 -10.79
N GLU A 171 14.86 -3.42 -9.83
CA GLU A 171 14.04 -4.63 -9.96
C GLU A 171 12.77 -4.40 -10.78
N TYR A 172 12.07 -3.29 -10.53
CA TYR A 172 10.73 -3.04 -11.10
C TYR A 172 10.71 -2.01 -12.23
N GLY A 173 11.82 -1.30 -12.47
CA GLY A 173 11.98 -0.38 -13.59
C GLY A 173 10.85 0.65 -13.69
N ASP A 174 10.14 0.62 -14.82
CA ASP A 174 9.04 1.55 -15.12
C ASP A 174 7.78 1.29 -14.28
N GLN A 175 7.66 0.12 -13.65
CA GLN A 175 6.54 -0.13 -12.74
C GLN A 175 6.69 0.63 -11.44
N PHE A 176 7.92 0.88 -10.96
CA PHE A 176 8.13 1.72 -9.78
C PHE A 176 8.10 3.19 -10.18
N MET A 177 6.95 3.82 -9.96
CA MET A 177 6.74 5.24 -10.23
C MET A 177 6.63 6.03 -8.94
N THR A 178 7.33 7.14 -8.86
CA THR A 178 7.19 8.14 -7.81
C THR A 178 5.89 8.95 -7.97
N PRO A 179 5.44 9.64 -6.91
CA PRO A 179 4.40 10.66 -7.00
C PRO A 179 4.63 11.71 -8.10
N ALA A 180 5.87 12.14 -8.30
CA ALA A 180 6.20 13.11 -9.35
C ALA A 180 5.99 12.51 -10.75
N GLU A 181 6.46 11.27 -10.98
CA GLU A 181 6.31 10.58 -12.26
C GLU A 181 4.84 10.28 -12.58
N THR A 182 4.05 9.82 -11.61
CA THR A 182 2.61 9.55 -11.82
C THR A 182 1.84 10.81 -12.13
N ARG A 183 2.09 11.91 -11.42
CA ARG A 183 1.49 13.22 -11.74
C ARG A 183 1.86 13.69 -13.15
N ALA A 184 3.13 13.59 -13.54
CA ALA A 184 3.57 13.96 -14.88
C ALA A 184 2.90 13.09 -15.96
N ALA A 185 2.73 11.78 -15.69
CA ALA A 185 2.02 10.87 -16.58
C ALA A 185 0.54 11.24 -16.73
N PHE A 186 -0.15 11.59 -15.64
CA PHE A 186 -1.54 12.05 -15.68
C PHE A 186 -1.70 13.35 -16.46
N GLU A 187 -0.80 14.31 -16.27
CA GLU A 187 -0.83 15.56 -17.03
C GLU A 187 -0.60 15.33 -18.52
N LYS A 188 0.37 14.47 -18.88
CA LYS A 188 0.61 14.07 -20.27
C LYS A 188 -0.59 13.36 -20.90
N ALA A 189 -1.31 12.56 -20.12
CA ALA A 189 -2.54 11.88 -20.55
C ALA A 189 -3.75 12.83 -20.61
N GLY A 190 -3.63 14.07 -20.12
CA GLY A 190 -4.70 15.05 -20.06
C GLY A 190 -5.73 14.78 -18.95
N TRP A 191 -5.39 13.94 -17.97
CA TRP A 191 -6.28 13.54 -16.87
C TRP A 191 -6.32 14.60 -15.76
N ALA A 192 -7.49 14.73 -15.12
CA ALA A 192 -7.74 15.60 -13.97
C ALA A 192 -8.44 14.84 -12.84
N LYS A 193 -9.37 13.95 -13.17
CA LYS A 193 -10.02 13.03 -12.23
C LYS A 193 -9.49 11.62 -12.44
N ILE A 194 -8.79 11.12 -11.44
CA ILE A 194 -8.14 9.81 -11.46
C ILE A 194 -8.63 9.01 -10.27
N ALA A 195 -9.04 7.77 -10.51
CA ALA A 195 -9.28 6.79 -9.47
C ALA A 195 -8.03 5.92 -9.26
N ALA A 196 -7.67 5.64 -8.01
CA ALA A 196 -6.64 4.67 -7.68
C ALA A 196 -7.26 3.33 -7.32
N PHE A 197 -6.74 2.25 -7.90
CA PHE A 197 -7.08 0.88 -7.54
C PHE A 197 -5.89 0.25 -6.80
N GLN A 198 -6.04 0.04 -5.49
CA GLN A 198 -5.06 -0.69 -4.69
C GLN A 198 -5.15 -2.19 -5.01
N THR A 199 -4.01 -2.83 -5.29
CA THR A 199 -3.98 -4.30 -5.36
C THR A 199 -2.65 -4.90 -4.92
N ARG A 200 -2.74 -6.12 -4.37
CA ARG A 200 -1.61 -7.04 -4.16
C ARG A 200 -1.79 -8.37 -4.92
N ASN A 201 -2.88 -8.50 -5.67
CA ASN A 201 -3.28 -9.71 -6.37
C ASN A 201 -3.41 -9.46 -7.88
N PRO A 202 -3.37 -10.52 -8.71
CA PRO A 202 -3.80 -10.41 -10.11
C PRO A 202 -5.24 -9.90 -10.23
N MET A 203 -5.55 -9.29 -11.37
CA MET A 203 -6.90 -8.78 -11.65
C MET A 203 -7.73 -9.78 -12.47
N HIS A 204 -8.75 -10.32 -11.84
CA HIS A 204 -9.86 -11.05 -12.48
C HIS A 204 -11.05 -10.15 -12.89
N ARG A 205 -12.14 -10.71 -13.39
CA ARG A 205 -13.28 -9.96 -13.96
C ARG A 205 -14.00 -9.05 -12.96
N SER A 206 -14.00 -9.39 -11.67
CA SER A 206 -14.46 -8.48 -10.63
C SER A 206 -13.63 -7.20 -10.62
N HIS A 207 -12.31 -7.30 -10.54
CA HIS A 207 -11.41 -6.15 -10.54
C HIS A 207 -11.45 -5.37 -11.87
N GLU A 208 -11.58 -6.06 -13.01
CA GLU A 208 -11.83 -5.44 -14.32
C GLU A 208 -13.08 -4.55 -14.26
N TYR A 209 -14.17 -5.06 -13.70
CA TYR A 209 -15.43 -4.33 -13.56
C TYR A 209 -15.31 -3.11 -12.63
N LEU A 210 -14.57 -3.23 -11.52
CA LEU A 210 -14.27 -2.11 -10.62
C LEU A 210 -13.54 -0.98 -11.37
N ALA A 211 -12.47 -1.33 -12.10
CA ALA A 211 -11.69 -0.37 -12.86
C ALA A 211 -12.53 0.28 -13.99
N LYS A 212 -13.40 -0.49 -14.65
CA LYS A 212 -14.30 0.04 -15.68
C LYS A 212 -15.35 1.01 -15.12
N ILE A 213 -15.94 0.72 -13.96
CA ILE A 213 -16.83 1.68 -13.27
C ILE A 213 -16.11 3.01 -13.03
N ALA A 214 -14.85 2.96 -12.60
CA ALA A 214 -14.08 4.18 -12.39
C ALA A 214 -13.89 4.96 -13.69
N ILE A 215 -13.50 4.27 -14.78
CA ILE A 215 -13.30 4.89 -16.10
C ILE A 215 -14.59 5.53 -16.67
N GLU A 216 -15.77 4.98 -16.39
CA GLU A 216 -17.04 5.59 -16.81
C GLU A 216 -17.30 6.97 -16.19
N THR A 217 -16.65 7.29 -15.06
CA THR A 217 -16.92 8.52 -14.29
C THR A 217 -15.70 9.41 -14.09
N MET A 218 -14.52 8.93 -14.49
CA MET A 218 -13.21 9.56 -14.28
C MET A 218 -12.42 9.58 -15.60
N ASP A 219 -11.36 10.38 -15.69
CA ASP A 219 -10.54 10.45 -16.90
C ASP A 219 -9.67 9.19 -17.07
N GLY A 220 -9.35 8.51 -15.97
CA GLY A 220 -8.63 7.25 -15.98
C GLY A 220 -8.45 6.62 -14.60
N VAL A 221 -7.82 5.45 -14.58
CA VAL A 221 -7.52 4.69 -13.37
C VAL A 221 -6.01 4.42 -13.26
N LEU A 222 -5.46 4.67 -12.07
CA LEU A 222 -4.15 4.19 -11.66
C LEU A 222 -4.32 2.81 -11.01
N ILE A 223 -3.95 1.76 -11.73
CA ILE A 223 -3.81 0.41 -11.13
C ILE A 223 -2.49 0.42 -10.38
N HIS A 224 -2.57 0.48 -9.05
CA HIS A 224 -1.44 0.76 -8.19
C HIS A 224 -1.11 -0.44 -7.30
N SER A 225 -0.13 -1.22 -7.74
CA SER A 225 0.24 -2.50 -7.13
C SER A 225 1.25 -2.34 -6.00
N LEU A 226 1.10 -3.13 -4.95
CA LEU A 226 2.14 -3.24 -3.93
C LEU A 226 3.32 -4.05 -4.47
N LEU A 227 4.54 -3.48 -4.40
CA LEU A 227 5.80 -4.10 -4.85
C LEU A 227 6.67 -4.60 -3.69
N GLY A 228 6.35 -4.21 -2.44
CA GLY A 228 7.09 -4.59 -1.24
C GLY A 228 6.96 -6.07 -0.83
N ALA A 229 7.36 -6.36 0.41
CA ALA A 229 7.40 -7.71 0.95
C ALA A 229 6.04 -8.42 0.80
N LEU A 230 6.06 -9.52 0.04
CA LEU A 230 4.87 -10.33 -0.22
C LEU A 230 4.68 -11.39 0.87
N LYS A 231 3.44 -11.81 1.11
CA LYS A 231 3.20 -12.95 2.01
C LYS A 231 3.71 -14.23 1.35
N PRO A 232 4.22 -15.20 2.13
CA PRO A 232 4.57 -16.52 1.59
C PRO A 232 3.38 -17.16 0.85
N GLY A 233 3.52 -17.33 -0.46
CA GLY A 233 2.49 -17.87 -1.36
C GLY A 233 1.71 -16.85 -2.19
N ASP A 234 2.00 -15.56 -2.03
CA ASP A 234 1.59 -14.53 -2.99
C ASP A 234 2.34 -14.70 -4.32
N ILE A 235 1.67 -14.32 -5.40
CA ILE A 235 2.21 -14.38 -6.76
C ILE A 235 3.27 -13.26 -6.91
N PRO A 236 4.47 -13.56 -7.45
CA PRO A 236 5.52 -12.57 -7.67
C PRO A 236 5.05 -11.35 -8.45
N ALA A 237 5.66 -10.20 -8.19
CA ALA A 237 5.23 -8.92 -8.75
C ALA A 237 5.30 -8.91 -10.29
N GLU A 238 6.32 -9.51 -10.88
CA GLU A 238 6.50 -9.64 -12.33
C GLU A 238 5.34 -10.42 -12.98
N VAL A 239 4.89 -11.52 -12.35
CA VAL A 239 3.77 -12.33 -12.83
C VAL A 239 2.45 -11.59 -12.66
N ARG A 240 2.25 -10.91 -11.52
CA ARG A 240 1.06 -10.06 -11.30
C ARG A 240 0.99 -8.95 -12.34
N SER A 241 2.12 -8.32 -12.62
CA SER A 241 2.18 -7.23 -13.58
C SER A 241 1.97 -7.69 -15.02
N GLU A 242 2.49 -8.86 -15.40
CA GLU A 242 2.20 -9.49 -16.70
C GLU A 242 0.69 -9.79 -16.84
N ALA A 243 0.07 -10.34 -15.78
CA ALA A 243 -1.35 -10.64 -15.76
C ALA A 243 -2.23 -9.39 -15.88
N ILE A 244 -1.86 -8.31 -15.18
CA ILE A 244 -2.55 -7.01 -15.27
C ILE A 244 -2.35 -6.39 -16.66
N SER A 245 -1.12 -6.36 -17.18
CA SER A 245 -0.83 -5.81 -18.51
C SER A 245 -1.62 -6.54 -19.59
N THR A 246 -1.65 -7.88 -19.52
CA THR A 246 -2.45 -8.73 -20.43
C THR A 246 -3.94 -8.34 -20.39
N LEU A 247 -4.49 -8.08 -19.20
CA LEU A 247 -5.87 -7.63 -19.06
C LEU A 247 -6.08 -6.25 -19.67
N VAL A 248 -5.18 -5.31 -19.40
CA VAL A 248 -5.25 -3.92 -19.88
C VAL A 248 -5.19 -3.88 -21.42
N ASP A 249 -4.18 -4.51 -22.01
CA ASP A 249 -3.91 -4.46 -23.45
C ASP A 249 -5.06 -5.04 -24.29
N ASN A 250 -5.77 -6.04 -23.77
CA ASN A 250 -6.84 -6.72 -24.50
C ASN A 250 -8.23 -6.15 -24.23
N TYR A 251 -8.48 -5.54 -23.06
CA TYR A 251 -9.84 -5.28 -22.58
C TYR A 251 -10.12 -3.85 -22.11
N PHE A 252 -9.14 -2.95 -22.16
CA PHE A 252 -9.29 -1.54 -21.80
C PHE A 252 -9.06 -0.63 -23.01
N ALA A 253 -9.79 0.48 -23.06
CA ALA A 253 -9.58 1.47 -24.10
C ALA A 253 -8.22 2.18 -23.92
N PRO A 254 -7.54 2.58 -25.00
CA PRO A 254 -6.31 3.36 -24.89
C PRO A 254 -6.49 4.60 -24.03
N ASN A 255 -5.43 5.03 -23.34
CA ASN A 255 -5.44 6.23 -22.49
C ASN A 255 -6.50 6.22 -21.36
N THR A 256 -6.83 5.04 -20.81
CA THR A 256 -7.73 4.93 -19.63
C THR A 256 -7.08 4.30 -18.40
N VAL A 257 -5.92 3.66 -18.56
CA VAL A 257 -5.20 2.96 -17.48
C VAL A 257 -3.73 3.37 -17.47
N ILE A 258 -3.22 3.65 -16.28
CA ILE A 258 -1.78 3.63 -15.99
C ILE A 258 -1.56 2.56 -14.93
N GLN A 259 -0.61 1.66 -15.19
CA GLN A 259 -0.18 0.65 -14.23
C GLN A 259 1.13 1.10 -13.59
N ALA A 260 1.17 1.11 -12.25
CA ALA A 260 2.36 1.43 -11.48
C ALA A 260 2.37 0.61 -10.19
N GLY A 261 3.44 0.73 -9.43
CA GLY A 261 3.61 0.12 -8.14
C GLY A 261 4.41 1.00 -7.19
N TYR A 262 4.23 0.70 -5.90
CA TYR A 262 4.85 1.41 -4.79
C TYR A 262 5.36 0.43 -3.74
N HIS A 263 6.30 0.90 -2.93
CA HIS A 263 6.86 0.14 -1.85
C HIS A 263 6.24 0.57 -0.51
N LEU A 264 5.54 -0.36 0.14
CA LEU A 264 5.04 -0.19 1.49
C LEU A 264 4.69 -1.56 2.08
N ASP A 265 5.02 -1.78 3.34
CA ASP A 265 4.49 -2.92 4.08
C ASP A 265 3.07 -2.62 4.56
N MET A 266 2.11 -3.47 4.18
CA MET A 266 0.74 -3.33 4.66
C MET A 266 0.66 -3.56 6.16
N ARG A 267 -0.09 -2.71 6.84
CA ARG A 267 -0.38 -2.83 8.28
C ARG A 267 -1.57 -3.76 8.54
N TYR A 268 -2.36 -4.02 7.51
CA TYR A 268 -3.66 -4.66 7.57
C TYR A 268 -4.62 -3.93 8.54
N ALA A 269 -4.51 -2.61 8.66
CA ALA A 269 -5.32 -1.80 9.57
C ALA A 269 -6.70 -1.44 8.99
N GLY A 270 -7.21 -2.23 8.03
CA GLY A 270 -8.53 -2.14 7.43
C GLY A 270 -8.98 -0.70 7.19
N PRO A 271 -9.95 -0.18 7.98
CA PRO A 271 -10.42 1.19 7.85
C PRO A 271 -9.35 2.28 7.92
N ARG A 272 -8.45 2.26 8.91
CA ARG A 272 -7.41 3.30 9.02
C ARG A 272 -6.40 3.21 7.88
N GLU A 273 -6.16 2.03 7.34
CA GLU A 273 -5.27 1.86 6.20
C GLU A 273 -5.92 2.28 4.88
N ALA A 274 -7.25 2.21 4.77
CA ALA A 274 -7.96 2.84 3.65
C ALA A 274 -7.74 4.36 3.60
N LEU A 275 -7.72 5.01 4.76
CA LEU A 275 -7.37 6.44 4.88
C LEU A 275 -5.91 6.70 4.53
N LEU A 276 -4.97 5.86 5.00
CA LEU A 276 -3.55 5.98 4.64
C LEU A 276 -3.37 5.81 3.13
N HIS A 277 -4.04 4.82 2.54
CA HIS A 277 -4.09 4.61 1.10
C HIS A 277 -4.60 5.85 0.38
N ALA A 278 -5.73 6.44 0.80
CA ALA A 278 -6.24 7.65 0.17
C ALA A 278 -5.24 8.82 0.27
N LEU A 279 -4.62 9.01 1.43
CA LEU A 279 -3.63 10.06 1.69
C LEU A 279 -2.45 9.98 0.71
N PHE A 280 -1.76 8.84 0.63
CA PHE A 280 -0.64 8.79 -0.31
C PHE A 280 -1.13 8.74 -1.76
N ARG A 281 -2.31 8.21 -2.08
CA ARG A 281 -2.87 8.34 -3.44
C ARG A 281 -3.13 9.79 -3.82
N GLN A 282 -3.50 10.64 -2.87
CA GLN A 282 -3.56 12.08 -3.06
C GLN A 282 -2.18 12.62 -3.47
N ASN A 283 -1.12 12.21 -2.77
CA ASN A 283 0.25 12.59 -3.12
C ASN A 283 0.64 12.12 -4.53
N TYR A 284 0.21 10.93 -4.96
CA TYR A 284 0.40 10.45 -6.33
C TYR A 284 -0.50 11.15 -7.37
N GLY A 285 -1.40 12.06 -6.95
CA GLY A 285 -2.25 12.85 -7.85
C GLY A 285 -3.64 12.26 -8.10
N CYS A 286 -4.03 11.20 -7.39
CA CYS A 286 -5.34 10.58 -7.56
C CYS A 286 -6.42 11.31 -6.78
N SER A 287 -7.48 11.72 -7.47
CA SER A 287 -8.67 12.35 -6.86
C SER A 287 -9.59 11.39 -6.10
N HIS A 288 -9.56 10.09 -6.46
CA HIS A 288 -10.44 9.09 -5.86
C HIS A 288 -9.64 7.84 -5.50
N LEU A 289 -10.05 7.14 -4.45
CA LEU A 289 -9.60 5.79 -4.11
C LEU A 289 -10.76 4.81 -4.27
N ILE A 290 -10.62 3.77 -5.07
CA ILE A 290 -11.58 2.67 -5.11
C ILE A 290 -11.50 1.92 -3.79
N VAL A 291 -12.61 1.85 -3.05
CA VAL A 291 -12.72 1.12 -1.78
C VAL A 291 -13.77 0.02 -1.94
N GLY A 292 -13.30 -1.22 -2.03
CA GLY A 292 -14.15 -2.41 -2.12
C GLY A 292 -14.53 -3.00 -0.76
N ARG A 293 -15.09 -4.21 -0.79
CA ARG A 293 -15.29 -5.04 0.41
C ARG A 293 -13.95 -5.37 1.06
N ASP A 294 -13.89 -5.26 2.39
CA ASP A 294 -12.75 -5.70 3.23
C ASP A 294 -11.42 -5.05 2.82
N HIS A 295 -11.46 -3.78 2.41
CA HIS A 295 -10.28 -3.06 1.94
C HIS A 295 -9.20 -2.98 3.02
N ALA A 296 -8.02 -3.51 2.70
CA ALA A 296 -6.88 -3.64 3.61
C ALA A 296 -7.19 -4.38 4.93
N GLY A 297 -8.29 -5.15 4.99
CA GLY A 297 -8.64 -5.97 6.14
C GLY A 297 -7.87 -7.30 6.19
N VAL A 298 -8.06 -7.98 7.31
CA VAL A 298 -7.48 -9.31 7.60
C VAL A 298 -8.43 -10.06 8.52
N GLY A 299 -8.72 -11.32 8.17
CA GLY A 299 -9.65 -12.16 8.93
C GLY A 299 -11.00 -11.47 9.12
N ASP A 300 -11.54 -11.57 10.34
CA ASP A 300 -12.84 -10.99 10.72
C ASP A 300 -12.68 -9.81 11.70
N TYR A 301 -11.51 -9.14 11.73
CA TYR A 301 -11.27 -8.02 12.65
C TYR A 301 -12.06 -6.74 12.29
N TYR A 302 -12.54 -6.64 11.05
CA TYR A 302 -13.28 -5.48 10.56
C TYR A 302 -14.54 -5.93 9.82
N GLY A 303 -15.60 -5.11 9.89
CA GLY A 303 -16.77 -5.32 9.07
C GLY A 303 -16.45 -5.14 7.58
N PRO A 304 -17.19 -5.82 6.69
CA PRO A 304 -16.90 -5.87 5.26
C PRO A 304 -16.88 -4.51 4.55
N PHE A 305 -17.48 -3.48 5.14
CA PHE A 305 -17.56 -2.13 4.57
C PHE A 305 -17.09 -1.04 5.53
N ASP A 306 -16.42 -1.39 6.63
CA ASP A 306 -15.99 -0.38 7.61
C ASP A 306 -14.91 0.55 7.03
N ALA A 307 -14.11 0.05 6.08
CA ALA A 307 -13.18 0.87 5.32
C ALA A 307 -13.85 1.88 4.39
N GLN A 308 -15.12 1.69 4.04
CA GLN A 308 -15.90 2.68 3.29
C GLN A 308 -16.47 3.75 4.22
N LYS A 309 -17.04 3.31 5.37
CA LYS A 309 -17.70 4.19 6.34
C LYS A 309 -16.74 5.17 7.02
N ILE A 310 -15.50 4.76 7.25
CA ILE A 310 -14.54 5.60 7.99
C ILE A 310 -14.27 6.97 7.33
N PHE A 311 -14.48 7.10 6.01
CA PHE A 311 -14.38 8.39 5.31
C PHE A 311 -15.43 9.40 5.77
N ASP A 312 -16.57 8.95 6.31
CA ASP A 312 -17.63 9.80 6.88
C ASP A 312 -17.34 10.19 8.34
N GLU A 313 -16.37 9.53 8.98
CA GLU A 313 -16.03 9.69 10.41
C GLU A 313 -14.86 10.66 10.65
N ILE A 314 -14.06 10.93 9.62
CA ILE A 314 -12.91 11.85 9.71
C ILE A 314 -13.36 13.33 9.61
N PRO A 315 -12.58 14.28 10.15
CA PRO A 315 -12.90 15.70 10.00
C PRO A 315 -13.03 16.12 8.53
N ALA A 316 -14.02 16.95 8.22
CA ALA A 316 -14.20 17.48 6.87
C ALA A 316 -12.94 18.23 6.39
N GLY A 317 -12.57 18.01 5.13
CA GLY A 317 -11.35 18.60 4.54
C GLY A 317 -10.04 17.93 4.97
N SER A 318 -10.09 16.79 5.67
CA SER A 318 -8.87 16.01 6.01
C SER A 318 -8.11 15.50 4.79
N LEU A 319 -8.82 15.17 3.70
CA LEU A 319 -8.28 14.68 2.44
C LEU A 319 -9.00 15.35 1.27
N GLU A 320 -8.27 15.65 0.19
CA GLU A 320 -8.87 15.99 -1.11
C GLU A 320 -9.25 14.73 -1.89
N THR A 321 -8.51 13.63 -1.71
CA THR A 321 -8.88 12.34 -2.28
C THR A 321 -10.09 11.77 -1.58
N THR A 322 -11.14 11.44 -2.34
CA THR A 322 -12.36 10.84 -1.81
C THR A 322 -12.41 9.33 -2.06
N ASN A 323 -13.24 8.62 -1.31
CA ASN A 323 -13.55 7.22 -1.57
C ASN A 323 -14.57 7.06 -2.71
N MET A 324 -14.29 6.11 -3.60
CA MET A 324 -15.23 5.56 -4.57
C MET A 324 -15.64 4.18 -4.06
N ASN A 325 -16.76 4.15 -3.33
CA ASN A 325 -17.27 2.92 -2.73
C ASN A 325 -17.89 2.01 -3.78
N ILE A 326 -17.37 0.78 -3.88
CA ILE A 326 -17.94 -0.27 -4.73
C ILE A 326 -18.36 -1.43 -3.85
N ASP A 327 -19.61 -1.88 -4.01
CA ASP A 327 -20.18 -3.01 -3.26
C ASP A 327 -19.58 -4.33 -3.74
N TRP A 328 -19.89 -5.44 -3.07
CA TRP A 328 -19.40 -6.76 -3.43
C TRP A 328 -19.85 -7.15 -4.84
N THR A 329 -18.87 -7.22 -5.75
CA THR A 329 -19.08 -7.57 -7.16
C THR A 329 -18.90 -9.04 -7.44
N PHE A 330 -19.67 -9.56 -8.39
CA PHE A 330 -19.68 -10.95 -8.83
C PHE A 330 -20.23 -11.05 -10.25
N TRP A 331 -19.95 -12.17 -10.93
CA TRP A 331 -20.69 -12.52 -12.13
C TRP A 331 -22.04 -13.13 -11.75
N CYS A 332 -23.11 -12.76 -12.45
CA CYS A 332 -24.43 -13.36 -12.29
C CYS A 332 -24.91 -14.00 -13.59
N ASN A 333 -25.24 -15.29 -13.54
CA ASN A 333 -25.68 -16.07 -14.70
C ASN A 333 -27.02 -15.59 -15.27
N LYS A 334 -27.96 -15.18 -14.41
CA LYS A 334 -29.25 -14.62 -14.85
C LYS A 334 -29.13 -13.22 -15.45
N CYS A 335 -28.23 -12.39 -14.91
CA CYS A 335 -27.97 -11.07 -15.49
C CYS A 335 -27.11 -11.16 -16.76
N GLY A 336 -26.41 -12.28 -16.98
CA GLY A 336 -25.49 -12.47 -18.10
C GLY A 336 -24.24 -11.59 -18.03
N GLY A 337 -23.81 -11.18 -16.83
CA GLY A 337 -22.77 -10.16 -16.69
C GLY A 337 -22.26 -9.96 -15.27
N MET A 338 -21.25 -9.10 -15.15
CA MET A 338 -20.78 -8.58 -13.87
C MET A 338 -21.84 -7.68 -13.23
N ALA A 339 -22.04 -7.83 -11.93
CA ALA A 339 -22.95 -7.02 -11.14
C ALA A 339 -22.42 -6.83 -9.72
N SER A 340 -23.17 -6.13 -8.89
CA SER A 340 -22.92 -5.97 -7.47
C SER A 340 -24.18 -6.29 -6.65
N GLN A 341 -24.08 -6.36 -5.33
CA GLN A 341 -25.26 -6.51 -4.47
C GLN A 341 -26.27 -5.34 -4.61
N ARG A 342 -25.82 -4.18 -5.10
CA ARG A 342 -26.70 -3.02 -5.35
C ARG A 342 -27.47 -3.11 -6.67
N THR A 343 -26.97 -3.87 -7.63
CA THR A 343 -27.49 -3.88 -9.01
C THR A 343 -28.08 -5.22 -9.43
N CYS A 344 -27.87 -6.28 -8.65
CA CYS A 344 -28.41 -7.61 -8.92
C CYS A 344 -29.29 -8.12 -7.77
N PRO A 345 -30.57 -8.47 -8.04
CA PRO A 345 -31.48 -9.00 -7.02
C PRO A 345 -31.33 -10.52 -6.80
N HIS A 346 -30.57 -11.23 -7.64
CA HIS A 346 -30.51 -12.69 -7.62
C HIS A 346 -29.66 -13.24 -6.47
N GLY A 347 -30.00 -14.44 -5.99
CA GLY A 347 -29.34 -15.10 -4.86
C GLY A 347 -27.99 -15.73 -5.19
N LYS A 348 -27.36 -16.38 -4.20
CA LYS A 348 -26.02 -16.98 -4.31
C LYS A 348 -25.92 -18.05 -5.42
N ASP A 349 -26.99 -18.80 -5.65
CA ASP A 349 -27.03 -19.88 -6.65
C ASP A 349 -26.88 -19.36 -8.10
N ASP A 350 -27.23 -18.10 -8.33
CA ASP A 350 -27.10 -17.45 -9.63
C ASP A 350 -25.77 -16.69 -9.78
N ARG A 351 -24.90 -16.71 -8.77
CA ARG A 351 -23.65 -15.93 -8.70
C ARG A 351 -22.43 -16.84 -8.78
N ILE A 352 -21.43 -16.44 -9.54
CA ILE A 352 -20.13 -17.12 -9.57
C ILE A 352 -19.17 -16.40 -8.63
N LEU A 353 -18.78 -17.10 -7.58
CA LEU A 353 -17.78 -16.68 -6.59
C LEU A 353 -16.82 -17.85 -6.38
N LEU A 354 -15.54 -17.63 -6.66
CA LEU A 354 -14.49 -18.60 -6.36
C LEU A 354 -13.63 -18.07 -5.21
N SER A 355 -13.40 -18.91 -4.21
CA SER A 355 -12.45 -18.61 -3.15
C SER A 355 -11.03 -18.61 -3.72
N GLY A 356 -10.13 -17.81 -3.13
CA GLY A 356 -8.72 -17.80 -3.55
C GLY A 356 -8.08 -19.20 -3.48
N THR A 357 -8.46 -20.03 -2.50
CA THR A 357 -8.00 -21.41 -2.38
C THR A 357 -8.44 -22.27 -3.55
N LYS A 358 -9.71 -22.14 -3.99
CA LYS A 358 -10.19 -22.89 -5.15
C LYS A 358 -9.53 -22.43 -6.45
N VAL A 359 -9.33 -21.12 -6.62
CA VAL A 359 -8.61 -20.56 -7.78
C VAL A 359 -7.19 -21.13 -7.84
N ARG A 360 -6.47 -21.14 -6.72
CA ARG A 360 -5.10 -21.68 -6.67
C ARG A 360 -5.03 -23.17 -7.02
N SER A 361 -5.92 -24.00 -6.45
CA SER A 361 -5.97 -25.44 -6.77
C SER A 361 -6.25 -25.68 -8.26
N MET A 362 -7.20 -24.94 -8.84
CA MET A 362 -7.47 -25.06 -10.29
C MET A 362 -6.23 -24.69 -11.12
N LEU A 363 -5.55 -23.61 -10.77
CA LEU A 363 -4.36 -23.17 -11.49
C LEU A 363 -3.16 -24.12 -11.31
N SER A 364 -2.94 -24.68 -10.11
CA SER A 364 -1.86 -25.65 -9.84
C SER A 364 -2.11 -27.01 -10.51
N GLU A 365 -3.38 -27.40 -10.64
CA GLU A 365 -3.81 -28.62 -11.34
C GLU A 365 -3.90 -28.43 -12.87
N GLY A 366 -3.57 -27.24 -13.39
CA GLY A 366 -3.66 -26.93 -14.83
C GLY A 366 -5.10 -26.90 -15.36
N GLN A 367 -6.10 -26.75 -14.50
CA GLN A 367 -7.50 -26.59 -14.87
C GLN A 367 -7.78 -25.15 -15.30
N ASP A 368 -8.70 -25.00 -16.26
CA ASP A 368 -9.16 -23.70 -16.71
C ASP A 368 -10.09 -23.03 -15.69
N LEU A 369 -9.82 -21.76 -15.41
CA LEU A 369 -10.76 -20.93 -14.65
C LEU A 369 -11.99 -20.60 -15.51
N PRO A 370 -13.20 -20.54 -14.93
CA PRO A 370 -14.39 -20.09 -15.65
C PRO A 370 -14.17 -18.72 -16.29
N VAL A 371 -14.63 -18.55 -17.53
CA VAL A 371 -14.47 -17.29 -18.29
C VAL A 371 -15.26 -16.13 -17.69
N GLU A 372 -16.26 -16.45 -16.88
CA GLU A 372 -17.06 -15.56 -16.05
C GLU A 372 -16.28 -15.05 -14.84
N PHE A 373 -15.25 -15.79 -14.40
CA PHE A 373 -14.39 -15.41 -13.28
C PHE A 373 -13.14 -14.68 -13.75
N SER A 374 -12.39 -15.25 -14.71
CA SER A 374 -11.14 -14.66 -15.22
C SER A 374 -11.10 -14.71 -16.74
N ARG A 375 -10.47 -13.70 -17.37
CA ARG A 375 -10.19 -13.75 -18.80
C ARG A 375 -9.23 -14.91 -19.09
N PRO A 376 -9.43 -15.70 -20.18
CA PRO A 376 -8.57 -16.84 -20.49
C PRO A 376 -7.08 -16.48 -20.63
N GLU A 377 -6.78 -15.32 -21.22
CA GLU A 377 -5.40 -14.86 -21.44
C GLU A 377 -4.71 -14.57 -20.11
N VAL A 378 -5.43 -13.93 -19.19
CA VAL A 378 -4.96 -13.66 -17.82
C VAL A 378 -4.77 -14.98 -17.06
N ALA A 379 -5.74 -15.90 -17.17
CA ALA A 379 -5.64 -17.21 -16.52
C ALA A 379 -4.42 -18.01 -17.00
N LYS A 380 -4.08 -17.94 -18.30
CA LYS A 380 -2.89 -18.60 -18.88
C LYS A 380 -1.58 -18.07 -18.31
N VAL A 381 -1.44 -16.76 -18.11
CA VAL A 381 -0.26 -16.18 -17.43
C VAL A 381 -0.09 -16.79 -16.04
N LEU A 382 -1.19 -16.89 -15.29
CA LEU A 382 -1.17 -17.47 -13.95
C LEU A 382 -0.90 -18.99 -13.97
N GLN A 383 -1.54 -19.75 -14.85
CA GLN A 383 -1.29 -21.18 -15.03
C GLN A 383 0.19 -21.46 -15.36
N LYS A 384 0.80 -20.67 -16.24
CA LYS A 384 2.23 -20.77 -16.58
C LYS A 384 3.12 -20.60 -15.34
N TYR A 385 2.80 -19.64 -14.48
CA TYR A 385 3.50 -19.47 -13.22
C TYR A 385 3.33 -20.69 -12.31
N TYR A 386 2.10 -21.15 -12.05
CA TYR A 386 1.87 -22.31 -11.17
C TYR A 386 2.50 -23.61 -11.70
N ALA A 387 2.51 -23.81 -13.02
CA ALA A 387 3.18 -24.93 -13.66
C ALA A 387 4.71 -24.89 -13.53
N SER A 388 5.30 -23.72 -13.28
CA SER A 388 6.75 -23.57 -13.07
C SER A 388 7.20 -23.92 -11.65
N LEU A 389 6.26 -24.02 -10.70
CA LEU A 389 6.56 -24.33 -9.30
C LEU A 389 6.81 -25.82 -9.09
N THR A 390 7.76 -26.15 -8.21
CA THR A 390 8.00 -27.54 -7.82
C THR A 390 6.82 -28.09 -6.99
N ALA A 391 6.67 -29.42 -6.92
CA ALA A 391 5.63 -30.06 -6.11
C ALA A 391 5.67 -29.61 -4.62
N GLU A 392 6.85 -29.40 -4.06
CA GLU A 392 7.03 -28.90 -2.68
C GLU A 392 6.64 -27.42 -2.54
N GLN A 393 6.87 -26.61 -3.56
CA GLN A 393 6.44 -25.21 -3.59
C GLN A 393 4.91 -25.12 -3.74
N ASN A 394 4.31 -25.96 -4.58
CA ASN A 394 2.86 -26.04 -4.75
C ASN A 394 2.15 -26.43 -3.45
N VAL A 395 2.63 -27.47 -2.75
CA VAL A 395 2.06 -27.90 -1.46
C VAL A 395 2.19 -26.81 -0.38
N LYS A 396 3.30 -26.07 -0.33
CA LYS A 396 3.47 -24.95 0.62
C LYS A 396 2.51 -23.77 0.35
N ILE A 397 2.16 -23.54 -0.91
CA ILE A 397 1.20 -22.48 -1.30
C ILE A 397 -0.24 -22.90 -0.98
N GLU A 398 -0.60 -24.16 -1.21
CA GLU A 398 -1.92 -24.71 -0.87
C GLU A 398 -2.17 -24.68 0.65
N LEU A 399 -1.19 -25.10 1.45
CA LEU A 399 -1.31 -25.18 2.91
C LEU A 399 -1.37 -23.82 3.63
N LYS A 400 -0.77 -22.75 3.06
CA LYS A 400 -0.75 -21.42 3.66
C LYS A 400 -1.90 -20.51 3.23
N GLY A 401 -2.59 -20.88 2.16
CA GLY A 401 -3.70 -20.13 1.60
C GLY A 401 -5.01 -20.35 2.35
N HIS A 402 -5.09 -19.97 3.63
CA HIS A 402 -6.39 -19.83 4.29
C HIS A 402 -7.19 -18.71 3.61
N SER A 403 -8.38 -19.05 3.14
CA SER A 403 -9.35 -18.10 2.61
C SER A 403 -9.81 -17.16 3.72
N ALA A 404 -9.80 -15.85 3.46
CA ALA A 404 -10.80 -14.97 4.07
C ALA A 404 -12.16 -15.47 3.58
N ALA A 405 -13.02 -15.87 4.51
CA ALA A 405 -14.35 -16.40 4.21
C ALA A 405 -15.33 -15.31 3.74
#